data_AF-A0A8C9TWI0-F1
#
_entry.id   AF-A0A8C9TWI0-F1
#
_cell.length_a   1.000
_cell.length_b   1.000
_cell.length_c   1.000
_cell.angle_alpha   90.00
_cell.angle_beta   90.00
_cell.angle_gamma   90.00
#
_symmetry.space_group_name_H-M   'P 1'
#
loop_
_entity.id
_entity.type
_entity.pdbx_description
1 polymer ?
#
loop_
_entity_poly.entity_id
_entity_poly.type
_entity_poly.pdbx_seq_one_letter_code
_entity_poly.pdbx_strand_id
1 'polypeptide(L)'
;VECSLFTPQELMLTVRPCLAVVLAVIPDPANVTVVSYNLGVVLEWDYPHEWHENVTFTASSSYKANKIVCANQTERRCDFTKDVHHFGTYVFKVRAELQGEASRWVNTSDFSADKHTIIGPPGITLYSKDGDMEVELQDPVMRASTLREVYSMVTYNITFWKEGQEEKIKKNTEQTRLMLPNLQPWTNYCVQFVVTSNAESPHVLLHSPGNVEPGVVAVVLVVSFLVTSTCILLTFFTGRVVYRGLRFFYPNAKLPEHFKQVSPGGC
;
A
#
# COMPACT_ATOMS: atom_id res chain seq x y z
N VAL A 1 28.38 19.41 -48.15
CA VAL A 1 29.31 19.25 -49.29
C VAL A 1 29.28 20.54 -50.07
N GLU A 2 30.46 21.13 -50.22
CA GLU A 2 30.89 22.28 -51.05
C GLU A 2 30.22 23.65 -50.87
N CYS A 3 31.01 24.57 -50.31
CA CYS A 3 30.89 26.02 -50.42
C CYS A 3 31.74 26.51 -51.60
N SER A 4 31.18 27.38 -52.44
CA SER A 4 31.94 28.17 -53.43
C SER A 4 31.44 29.61 -53.42
N LEU A 5 32.40 30.54 -53.43
CA LEU A 5 32.30 31.98 -53.16
C LEU A 5 31.79 32.80 -54.37
N PHE A 6 30.99 33.84 -54.13
CA PHE A 6 30.93 35.07 -54.94
C PHE A 6 30.54 36.29 -54.07
N THR A 7 31.11 37.44 -54.42
CA THR A 7 31.28 38.74 -53.72
C THR A 7 30.00 39.61 -53.53
N PRO A 8 30.06 40.71 -52.73
CA PRO A 8 28.94 41.21 -51.93
C PRO A 8 28.12 42.30 -52.61
N GLN A 9 26.79 42.15 -52.65
CA GLN A 9 25.86 43.25 -52.82
C GLN A 9 24.61 43.01 -51.96
N GLU A 10 24.40 43.93 -51.01
CA GLU A 10 23.13 44.34 -50.42
C GLU A 10 22.07 43.24 -50.22
N LEU A 11 22.08 42.58 -49.05
CA LEU A 11 20.86 41.95 -48.52
C LEU A 11 20.75 42.23 -47.02
N MET A 12 19.77 43.08 -46.68
CA MET A 12 19.17 43.16 -45.37
C MET A 12 18.86 41.74 -44.88
N LEU A 13 19.66 41.21 -43.95
CA LEU A 13 19.31 39.97 -43.26
C LEU A 13 18.16 40.30 -42.31
N THR A 14 16.94 40.12 -42.80
CA THR A 14 15.79 39.91 -41.94
C THR A 14 16.08 38.67 -41.12
N VAL A 15 16.48 38.85 -39.86
CA VAL A 15 16.53 37.79 -38.86
C VAL A 15 15.09 37.31 -38.72
N ARG A 16 14.72 36.25 -39.45
CA ARG A 16 13.44 35.56 -39.21
C ARG A 16 13.55 35.01 -37.79
N PRO A 17 12.72 35.48 -36.84
CA PRO A 17 12.65 34.81 -35.55
C PRO A 17 12.19 33.39 -35.86
N CYS A 18 13.06 32.41 -35.56
CA CYS A 18 12.66 31.02 -35.57
C CYS A 18 11.58 30.93 -34.49
N LEU A 19 10.31 30.97 -34.89
CA LEU A 19 9.19 30.68 -34.02
C LEU A 19 9.38 29.23 -33.58
N ALA A 20 10.03 29.04 -32.44
CA ALA A 20 10.00 27.79 -31.73
C ALA A 20 8.53 27.56 -31.37
N VAL A 21 7.86 26.71 -32.15
CA VAL A 21 6.59 26.14 -31.74
C VAL A 21 6.94 25.24 -30.55
N VAL A 22 6.81 25.78 -29.34
CA VAL A 22 6.79 24.96 -28.13
C VAL A 22 5.50 24.15 -28.24
N LEU A 23 5.62 22.89 -28.67
CA LEU A 23 4.53 21.93 -28.51
C LEU A 23 4.36 21.77 -27.00
N ALA A 24 3.34 22.45 -26.45
CA ALA A 24 3.01 22.35 -25.04
C ALA A 24 2.55 20.90 -24.78
N VAL A 25 3.43 20.10 -24.17
CA VAL A 25 3.11 18.74 -23.74
C VAL A 25 2.11 18.83 -22.61
N ILE A 26 0.96 18.14 -22.74
CA ILE A 26 -0.07 18.08 -21.70
C ILE A 26 0.57 17.46 -20.45
N PRO A 27 0.60 18.17 -19.31
CA PRO A 27 1.17 17.63 -18.09
C PRO A 27 0.35 16.45 -17.57
N ASP A 28 1.02 15.50 -16.94
CA ASP A 28 0.35 14.38 -16.27
C ASP A 28 -0.30 14.88 -14.96
N PRO A 29 -1.46 14.34 -14.53
CA PRO A 29 -2.04 14.61 -13.21
C PRO A 29 -1.05 14.34 -12.06
N ALA A 30 -1.01 15.24 -11.08
CA ALA A 30 -0.11 15.14 -9.93
C ALA A 30 -0.85 14.72 -8.66
N ASN A 31 -0.13 14.25 -7.64
CA ASN A 31 -0.71 13.89 -6.33
C ASN A 31 -1.97 13.02 -6.40
N VAL A 32 -1.96 12.04 -7.32
CA VAL A 32 -3.09 11.12 -7.53
C VAL A 32 -3.22 10.22 -6.31
N THR A 33 -4.30 10.37 -5.56
CA THR A 33 -4.54 9.67 -4.30
C THR A 33 -5.97 9.16 -4.21
N VAL A 34 -6.17 8.09 -3.46
CA VAL A 34 -7.49 7.54 -3.18
C VAL A 34 -7.89 7.97 -1.77
N VAL A 35 -8.98 8.72 -1.68
CA VAL A 35 -9.59 9.14 -0.42
C VAL A 35 -10.79 8.23 -0.16
N SER A 36 -10.81 7.59 1.02
CA SER A 36 -11.88 6.67 1.37
C SER A 36 -12.44 6.90 2.76
N TYR A 37 -13.74 7.21 2.79
CA TYR A 37 -14.51 7.42 4.02
C TYR A 37 -15.78 6.58 3.95
N ASN A 38 -16.05 5.81 5.01
CA ASN A 38 -17.24 4.97 5.13
C ASN A 38 -17.47 4.08 3.90
N LEU A 39 -16.40 3.47 3.37
CA LEU A 39 -16.36 2.66 2.13
C LEU A 39 -16.70 3.40 0.83
N GLY A 40 -16.83 4.73 0.87
CA GLY A 40 -16.85 5.52 -0.35
C GLY A 40 -15.45 5.67 -0.91
N VAL A 41 -15.25 5.38 -2.19
CA VAL A 41 -13.94 5.39 -2.84
C VAL A 41 -13.90 6.55 -3.84
N VAL A 42 -13.11 7.57 -3.54
CA VAL A 42 -12.97 8.75 -4.39
C VAL A 42 -11.50 8.91 -4.78
N LEU A 43 -11.23 8.95 -6.08
CA LEU A 43 -9.92 9.28 -6.61
C LEU A 43 -9.80 10.80 -6.69
N GLU A 44 -8.74 11.39 -6.16
CA GLU A 44 -8.46 12.83 -6.21
C GLU A 44 -7.07 13.09 -6.80
N TRP A 45 -6.90 14.22 -7.46
CA TRP A 45 -5.62 14.60 -8.06
C TRP A 45 -5.46 16.12 -8.15
N ASP A 46 -4.21 16.55 -8.18
CA ASP A 46 -3.83 17.93 -8.47
C ASP A 46 -3.53 18.12 -9.96
N TYR A 47 -3.66 19.36 -10.41
CA TYR A 47 -3.30 19.73 -11.76
C TYR A 47 -2.73 21.16 -11.81
N PRO A 48 -1.71 21.44 -12.65
CA PRO A 48 -1.07 22.74 -12.71
C PRO A 48 -2.07 23.86 -13.00
N HIS A 49 -1.95 24.98 -12.27
CA HIS A 49 -2.87 26.10 -12.41
C HIS A 49 -2.83 26.75 -13.80
N GLU A 50 -1.71 26.64 -14.50
CA GLU A 50 -1.56 27.21 -15.84
C GLU A 50 -2.45 26.53 -16.90
N TRP A 51 -3.06 25.39 -16.56
CA TRP A 51 -3.88 24.57 -17.44
C TRP A 51 -5.33 24.43 -16.97
N HIS A 52 -5.85 25.39 -16.18
CA HIS A 52 -7.22 25.36 -15.65
C HIS A 52 -8.30 25.43 -16.75
N GLU A 53 -8.01 26.06 -17.89
CA GLU A 53 -8.99 26.26 -18.96
C GLU A 53 -8.96 25.12 -19.98
N ASN A 54 -10.12 24.51 -20.24
CA ASN A 54 -10.38 23.51 -21.28
C ASN A 54 -9.74 22.13 -21.13
N VAL A 55 -9.03 21.84 -20.03
CA VAL A 55 -8.57 20.48 -19.74
C VAL A 55 -9.70 19.68 -19.08
N THR A 56 -9.87 18.46 -19.57
CA THR A 56 -10.77 17.47 -18.96
C THR A 56 -10.00 16.25 -18.50
N PHE A 57 -10.60 15.45 -17.64
CA PHE A 57 -9.98 14.28 -17.06
C PHE A 57 -10.83 13.04 -17.32
N THR A 58 -10.14 11.94 -17.58
CA THR A 58 -10.73 10.61 -17.70
C THR A 58 -10.09 9.70 -16.66
N ALA A 59 -10.92 9.05 -15.86
CA ALA A 59 -10.52 8.17 -14.77
C ALA A 59 -11.09 6.76 -14.98
N SER A 60 -10.27 5.76 -14.69
CA SER A 60 -10.64 4.35 -14.80
C SER A 60 -10.05 3.53 -13.67
N SER A 61 -10.57 2.31 -13.49
CA SER A 61 -10.09 1.35 -12.50
C SER A 61 -9.73 0.04 -13.16
N SER A 62 -8.83 -0.75 -12.57
CA SER A 62 -8.48 -2.09 -13.05
C SER A 62 -9.65 -3.09 -13.04
N TYR A 63 -10.81 -2.73 -12.47
CA TYR A 63 -12.01 -3.53 -12.49
C TYR A 63 -12.51 -3.81 -13.90
N LYS A 64 -12.94 -5.07 -14.16
CA LYS A 64 -13.55 -5.55 -15.42
C LYS A 64 -12.88 -4.98 -16.67
N ALA A 65 -11.57 -5.20 -16.82
CA ALA A 65 -10.78 -4.79 -17.98
C ALA A 65 -10.71 -3.26 -18.18
N ASN A 66 -10.29 -2.52 -17.16
CA ASN A 66 -10.07 -1.07 -17.21
C ASN A 66 -11.36 -0.25 -17.43
N LYS A 67 -12.40 -0.49 -16.62
CA LYS A 67 -13.65 0.27 -16.71
C LYS A 67 -13.40 1.77 -16.48
N ILE A 68 -13.76 2.58 -17.47
CA ILE A 68 -13.84 4.05 -17.34
C ILE A 68 -15.09 4.39 -16.52
N VAL A 69 -14.92 5.23 -15.50
CA VAL A 69 -16.00 5.63 -14.59
C VAL A 69 -16.34 7.10 -14.78
N CYS A 70 -15.32 7.96 -14.79
CA CYS A 70 -15.47 9.37 -15.14
C CYS A 70 -14.78 9.65 -16.46
N ALA A 71 -15.45 10.36 -17.36
CA ALA A 71 -14.91 10.73 -18.66
C ALA A 71 -15.20 12.20 -18.94
N ASN A 72 -14.21 12.90 -19.50
CA ASN A 72 -14.32 14.28 -19.98
C ASN A 72 -14.86 15.27 -18.92
N GLN A 73 -14.50 15.10 -17.65
CA GLN A 73 -14.93 15.98 -16.57
C GLN A 73 -13.86 17.02 -16.23
N THR A 74 -14.26 18.20 -15.77
CA THR A 74 -13.35 19.24 -15.27
C THR A 74 -13.05 19.08 -13.79
N GLU A 75 -13.86 18.30 -13.07
CA GLU A 75 -13.63 18.00 -11.66
C GLU A 75 -12.36 17.18 -11.47
N ARG A 76 -11.61 17.54 -10.43
CA ARG A 76 -10.35 16.90 -10.03
C ARG A 76 -10.53 15.71 -9.09
N ARG A 77 -11.70 15.08 -9.19
CA ARG A 77 -12.10 13.94 -8.38
C ARG A 77 -13.02 13.03 -9.17
N CYS A 78 -12.95 11.73 -8.92
CA CYS A 78 -13.86 10.76 -9.52
C CYS A 78 -14.35 9.78 -8.46
N ASP A 79 -15.67 9.62 -8.35
CA ASP A 79 -16.29 8.74 -7.38
C ASP A 79 -16.47 7.33 -7.97
N PHE A 80 -15.71 6.37 -7.45
CA PHE A 80 -15.75 4.96 -7.84
C PHE A 80 -16.64 4.11 -6.94
N THR A 81 -17.28 4.68 -5.92
CA THR A 81 -17.98 3.94 -4.84
C THR A 81 -18.97 2.89 -5.38
N LYS A 82 -19.67 3.19 -6.48
CA LYS A 82 -20.67 2.29 -7.08
C LYS A 82 -20.10 1.34 -8.13
N ASP A 83 -18.84 1.55 -8.52
CA ASP A 83 -18.19 0.84 -9.62
C ASP A 83 -17.25 -0.26 -9.14
N VAL A 84 -16.89 -0.24 -7.86
CA VAL A 84 -15.99 -1.22 -7.24
C VAL A 84 -16.68 -1.95 -6.08
N HIS A 85 -16.24 -3.19 -5.84
CA HIS A 85 -16.73 -3.97 -4.71
C HIS A 85 -15.86 -3.70 -3.48
N HIS A 86 -16.45 -3.61 -2.28
CA HIS A 86 -15.72 -3.22 -1.06
C HIS A 86 -14.61 -4.21 -0.65
N PHE A 87 -14.74 -5.50 -0.98
CA PHE A 87 -13.70 -6.53 -0.79
C PHE A 87 -12.70 -6.67 -1.94
N GLY A 88 -12.81 -5.86 -3.00
CA GLY A 88 -11.90 -5.95 -4.14
C GLY A 88 -10.62 -5.13 -3.93
N THR A 89 -9.56 -5.53 -4.63
CA THR A 89 -8.31 -4.75 -4.74
C THR A 89 -8.22 -4.16 -6.13
N TYR A 90 -8.00 -2.84 -6.20
CA TYR A 90 -8.03 -2.09 -7.44
C TYR A 90 -6.85 -1.15 -7.58
N VAL A 91 -6.42 -0.95 -8.82
CA VAL A 91 -5.55 0.16 -9.22
C VAL A 91 -6.43 1.16 -9.96
N PHE A 92 -6.43 2.40 -9.49
CA PHE A 92 -7.12 3.50 -10.14
C PHE A 92 -6.13 4.27 -11.00
N LYS A 93 -6.63 4.90 -12.06
CA LYS A 93 -5.80 5.70 -12.93
C LYS A 93 -6.55 6.85 -13.54
N VAL A 94 -5.85 7.95 -13.77
CA VAL A 94 -6.37 9.18 -14.37
C VAL A 94 -5.40 9.73 -15.40
N ARG A 95 -5.95 10.41 -16.40
CA ARG A 95 -5.19 11.20 -17.38
C ARG A 95 -5.90 12.51 -17.68
N ALA A 96 -5.15 13.50 -18.14
CA ALA A 96 -5.66 14.74 -18.67
C ALA A 96 -5.89 14.64 -20.19
N GLU A 97 -6.91 15.32 -20.69
CA GLU A 97 -7.30 15.36 -22.10
C GLU A 97 -7.58 16.80 -22.52
N LEU A 98 -6.97 17.22 -23.63
CA LEU A 98 -7.12 18.56 -24.20
C LEU A 98 -7.15 18.46 -25.72
N GLN A 99 -8.23 18.95 -26.34
CA GLN A 99 -8.37 19.05 -27.81
C GLN A 99 -8.07 17.75 -28.58
N GLY A 100 -8.40 16.59 -28.01
CA GLY A 100 -8.21 15.27 -28.63
C GLY A 100 -6.86 14.62 -28.35
N GLU A 101 -5.92 15.34 -27.73
CA GLU A 101 -4.67 14.80 -27.20
C GLU A 101 -4.84 14.41 -25.72
N ALA A 102 -4.03 13.46 -25.25
CA ALA A 102 -4.11 12.95 -23.89
C ALA A 102 -2.73 12.80 -23.24
N SER A 103 -2.65 13.11 -21.95
CA SER A 103 -1.48 12.83 -21.11
C SER A 103 -1.31 11.31 -20.90
N ARG A 104 -0.21 10.91 -20.25
CA ARG A 104 -0.06 9.52 -19.82
C ARG A 104 -1.06 9.21 -18.70
N TRP A 105 -1.36 7.93 -18.55
CA TRP A 105 -2.08 7.44 -17.39
C TRP A 105 -1.19 7.47 -16.16
N VAL A 106 -1.68 8.08 -15.09
CA VAL A 106 -1.07 8.04 -13.76
C VAL A 106 -1.86 7.06 -12.91
N ASN A 107 -1.19 6.00 -12.45
CA ASN A 107 -1.79 4.91 -11.69
C ASN A 107 -1.55 5.10 -10.18
N THR A 108 -2.51 4.68 -9.36
CA THR A 108 -2.33 4.54 -7.91
C THR A 108 -1.63 3.23 -7.56
N SER A 109 -1.25 3.05 -6.30
CA SER A 109 -1.00 1.73 -5.74
C SER A 109 -2.31 0.92 -5.64
N ASP A 110 -2.17 -0.37 -5.35
CA ASP A 110 -3.29 -1.24 -5.00
C ASP A 110 -4.06 -0.67 -3.81
N PHE A 111 -5.39 -0.65 -3.92
CA PHE A 111 -6.29 -0.13 -2.90
C PHE A 111 -7.47 -1.09 -2.69
N SER A 112 -7.75 -1.39 -1.42
CA SER A 112 -8.92 -2.17 -0.97
C SER A 112 -9.72 -1.36 0.05
N ALA A 113 -11.01 -1.14 -0.20
CA ALA A 113 -11.83 -0.25 0.60
C ALA A 113 -12.05 -0.78 2.03
N ASP A 114 -12.30 -2.08 2.17
CA ASP A 114 -12.44 -2.77 3.45
C ASP A 114 -11.22 -2.61 4.38
N LYS A 115 -10.01 -2.48 3.84
CA LYS A 115 -8.77 -2.33 4.61
C LYS A 115 -8.34 -0.89 4.84
N HIS A 116 -8.53 -0.03 3.85
CA HIS A 116 -7.94 1.31 3.85
C HIS A 116 -8.96 2.43 4.10
N THR A 117 -10.26 2.14 4.16
CA THR A 117 -11.25 3.17 4.45
C THR A 117 -11.11 3.68 5.88
N ILE A 118 -11.34 4.97 6.05
CA ILE A 118 -11.58 5.56 7.36
C ILE A 118 -13.05 5.34 7.71
N ILE A 119 -13.32 4.78 8.88
CA ILE A 119 -14.66 4.64 9.43
C ILE A 119 -14.95 5.89 10.27
N GLY A 120 -16.03 6.58 9.95
CA GLY A 120 -16.48 7.77 10.64
C GLY A 120 -17.04 7.46 12.04
N PRO A 121 -17.34 8.50 12.83
CA PRO A 121 -17.96 8.34 14.14
C PRO A 121 -19.38 7.74 14.02
N PRO A 122 -19.87 7.08 15.08
CA PRO A 122 -21.25 6.60 15.12
C PRO A 122 -22.24 7.76 15.19
N GLY A 123 -23.49 7.50 14.81
CA GLY A 123 -24.60 8.36 15.19
C GLY A 123 -24.85 8.24 16.70
N ILE A 124 -25.20 9.35 17.36
CA ILE A 124 -25.34 9.39 18.82
C ILE A 124 -26.68 10.03 19.17
N THR A 125 -27.44 9.35 20.03
CA THR A 125 -28.62 9.89 20.69
C THR A 125 -28.43 9.79 22.19
N LEU A 126 -28.74 10.86 22.92
CA LEU A 126 -28.57 10.97 24.35
C LEU A 126 -29.93 11.05 25.03
N TYR A 127 -30.11 10.26 26.08
CA TYR A 127 -31.32 10.29 26.91
C TYR A 127 -30.94 10.50 28.37
N SER A 128 -31.79 11.23 29.09
CA SER A 128 -31.75 11.30 30.54
C SER A 128 -32.74 10.30 31.10
N LYS A 129 -32.27 9.33 31.87
CA LYS A 129 -33.09 8.28 32.47
C LYS A 129 -32.74 8.14 33.94
N ASP A 130 -33.71 8.39 34.81
CA ASP A 130 -33.58 8.29 36.27
C ASP A 130 -32.41 9.10 36.88
N GLY A 131 -32.03 10.19 36.23
CA GLY A 131 -30.90 11.05 36.66
C GLY A 131 -29.55 10.65 36.07
N ASP A 132 -29.48 9.52 35.36
CA ASP A 132 -28.30 9.05 34.64
C ASP A 132 -28.40 9.35 33.14
N MET A 133 -27.25 9.33 32.46
CA MET A 133 -27.14 9.57 31.02
C MET A 133 -27.05 8.23 30.26
N GLU A 134 -28.11 7.92 29.52
CA GLU A 134 -28.17 6.79 28.59
C GLU A 134 -27.72 7.25 27.21
N VAL A 135 -26.81 6.49 26.61
CA VAL A 135 -26.27 6.74 25.27
C VAL A 135 -26.73 5.63 24.35
N GLU A 136 -27.36 6.02 23.25
CA GLU A 136 -27.68 5.16 22.13
C GLU A 136 -26.77 5.50 20.94
N LEU A 137 -26.10 4.47 20.43
CA LEU A 137 -25.16 4.49 19.34
C LEU A 137 -25.81 3.87 18.11
N GLN A 138 -25.60 4.51 16.97
CA GLN A 138 -26.00 4.01 15.67
C GLN A 138 -24.74 3.80 14.84
N ASP A 139 -24.66 2.66 14.14
CA ASP A 139 -23.57 2.40 13.21
C ASP A 139 -23.42 3.57 12.21
N PRO A 140 -22.19 3.99 11.85
CA PRO A 140 -21.99 5.06 10.88
C PRO A 140 -22.69 4.75 9.56
N VAL A 141 -23.20 5.79 8.90
CA VAL A 141 -23.80 5.63 7.57
C VAL A 141 -22.71 5.34 6.56
N MET A 142 -22.77 4.13 6.00
CA MET A 142 -21.82 3.61 5.04
C MET A 142 -22.29 3.89 3.60
N ARG A 143 -21.35 4.14 2.68
CA ARG A 143 -21.66 4.59 1.31
C ARG A 143 -21.90 3.46 0.30
N ALA A 144 -21.45 2.23 0.59
CA ALA A 144 -21.50 1.10 -0.34
C ALA A 144 -22.20 -0.17 0.20
N SER A 145 -22.06 -0.49 1.48
CA SER A 145 -22.62 -1.68 2.17
C SER A 145 -22.83 -1.31 3.65
N THR A 146 -23.35 -2.19 4.51
CA THR A 146 -23.46 -1.89 5.95
C THR A 146 -22.15 -2.16 6.70
N LEU A 147 -21.95 -1.50 7.84
CA LEU A 147 -20.73 -1.67 8.64
C LEU A 147 -20.54 -3.15 9.06
N ARG A 148 -21.62 -3.81 9.47
CA ARG A 148 -21.62 -5.18 10.01
C ARG A 148 -21.50 -6.26 8.93
N GLU A 149 -21.86 -5.95 7.68
CA GLU A 149 -21.63 -6.84 6.54
C GLU A 149 -20.15 -6.94 6.20
N VAL A 150 -19.42 -5.82 6.35
CA VAL A 150 -17.99 -5.75 6.02
C VAL A 150 -17.11 -6.15 7.19
N TYR A 151 -17.49 -5.74 8.41
CA TYR A 151 -16.72 -5.99 9.63
C TYR A 151 -17.52 -6.83 10.62
N SER A 152 -17.08 -8.07 10.83
CA SER A 152 -17.73 -9.01 11.76
C SER A 152 -17.60 -8.60 13.22
N MET A 153 -16.52 -7.88 13.57
CA MET A 153 -16.28 -7.35 14.91
C MET A 153 -16.13 -5.84 14.82
N VAL A 154 -17.05 -5.12 15.47
CA VAL A 154 -16.97 -3.68 15.62
C VAL A 154 -17.19 -3.34 17.08
N THR A 155 -16.24 -2.58 17.60
CA THR A 155 -16.21 -2.10 18.98
C THR A 155 -16.30 -0.58 18.99
N TYR A 156 -17.12 -0.06 19.89
CA TYR A 156 -17.21 1.36 20.19
C TYR A 156 -16.29 1.71 21.35
N ASN A 157 -15.32 2.57 21.08
CA ASN A 157 -14.45 3.13 22.10
C ASN A 157 -14.96 4.51 22.49
N ILE A 158 -15.28 4.66 23.76
CA ILE A 158 -15.92 5.84 24.32
C ILE A 158 -14.92 6.45 25.29
N THR A 159 -14.59 7.71 25.10
CA THR A 159 -13.71 8.45 25.99
C THR A 159 -14.45 9.68 26.50
N PHE A 160 -14.56 9.84 27.81
CA PHE A 160 -15.28 10.98 28.40
C PHE A 160 -14.51 11.59 29.57
N TRP A 161 -14.69 12.89 29.78
CA TRP A 161 -14.02 13.66 30.83
C TRP A 161 -14.88 14.85 31.22
N LYS A 162 -14.67 15.36 32.44
CA LYS A 162 -15.31 16.60 32.88
C LYS A 162 -14.70 17.77 32.14
N GLU A 163 -15.52 18.77 31.82
CA GLU A 163 -15.04 20.01 31.23
C GLU A 163 -13.97 20.65 32.14
N GLY A 164 -12.82 21.01 31.55
CA GLY A 164 -11.69 21.58 32.29
C GLY A 164 -10.78 20.57 33.00
N GLN A 165 -11.07 19.27 32.95
CA GLN A 165 -10.17 18.23 33.46
C GLN A 165 -9.47 17.48 32.31
N GLU A 166 -8.20 17.11 32.54
CA GLU A 166 -7.43 16.30 31.58
C GLU A 166 -7.64 14.79 31.78
N GLU A 167 -8.14 14.38 32.94
CA GLU A 167 -8.37 12.97 33.25
C GLU A 167 -9.52 12.40 32.40
N LYS A 168 -9.18 11.44 31.53
CA LYS A 168 -10.11 10.82 30.59
C LYS A 168 -10.44 9.40 31.01
N ILE A 169 -11.73 9.10 31.10
CA ILE A 169 -12.26 7.77 31.35
C ILE A 169 -12.54 7.10 30.01
N LYS A 170 -12.05 5.88 29.82
CA LYS A 170 -12.24 5.09 28.59
C LYS A 170 -13.14 3.89 28.86
N LYS A 171 -14.05 3.60 27.93
CA LYS A 171 -14.97 2.46 27.97
C LYS A 171 -15.13 1.89 26.58
N ASN A 172 -15.03 0.58 26.46
CA ASN A 172 -15.22 -0.12 25.19
C ASN A 172 -16.46 -0.99 25.29
N THR A 173 -17.27 -1.03 24.23
CA THR A 173 -18.48 -1.85 24.18
C THR A 173 -18.82 -2.25 22.76
N GLU A 174 -19.44 -3.41 22.60
CA GLU A 174 -20.06 -3.83 21.34
C GLU A 174 -21.56 -3.49 21.32
N GLN A 175 -22.12 -3.11 22.46
CA GLN A 175 -23.53 -2.77 22.62
C GLN A 175 -23.80 -1.37 22.07
N THR A 176 -24.94 -1.23 21.38
CA THR A 176 -25.43 0.05 20.85
C THR A 176 -26.14 0.90 21.90
N ARG A 177 -26.44 0.38 23.08
CA ARG A 177 -27.03 1.15 24.18
C ARG A 177 -26.24 0.93 25.45
N LEU A 178 -25.91 2.01 26.16
CA LEU A 178 -25.18 1.93 27.41
C LEU A 178 -25.47 3.11 28.34
N MET A 179 -25.28 2.88 29.63
CA MET A 179 -25.21 3.95 30.63
C MET A 179 -23.75 4.40 30.80
N LEU A 180 -23.54 5.71 30.87
CA LEU A 180 -22.27 6.29 31.32
C LEU A 180 -22.23 6.30 32.84
N PRO A 181 -21.33 5.52 33.47
CA PRO A 181 -21.32 5.39 34.93
C PRO A 181 -20.70 6.61 35.60
N ASN A 182 -21.09 6.85 36.86
CA ASN A 182 -20.43 7.79 37.78
C ASN A 182 -20.36 9.25 37.29
N LEU A 183 -21.38 9.70 36.57
CA LEU A 183 -21.51 11.11 36.21
C LEU A 183 -21.99 11.91 37.43
N GLN A 184 -21.36 13.05 37.68
CA GLN A 184 -21.80 13.96 38.72
C GLN A 184 -22.99 14.79 38.24
N PRO A 185 -24.00 15.02 39.09
CA PRO A 185 -25.09 15.93 38.77
C PRO A 185 -24.57 17.33 38.41
N TRP A 186 -25.29 18.03 37.52
CA TRP A 186 -25.02 19.43 37.16
C TRP A 186 -23.60 19.72 36.66
N THR A 187 -22.94 18.70 36.10
CA THR A 187 -21.56 18.79 35.62
C THR A 187 -21.53 18.62 34.10
N ASN A 188 -20.77 19.47 33.41
CA ASN A 188 -20.55 19.34 31.98
C ASN A 188 -19.47 18.29 31.70
N TYR A 189 -19.76 17.41 30.74
CA TYR A 189 -18.83 16.38 30.27
C TYR A 189 -18.62 16.50 28.77
N CYS A 190 -17.37 16.31 28.35
CA CYS A 190 -17.02 16.08 26.95
C CYS A 190 -16.97 14.56 26.72
N VAL A 191 -17.53 14.11 25.59
CA VAL A 191 -17.56 12.69 25.22
C VAL A 191 -17.08 12.54 23.77
N GLN A 192 -16.20 11.57 23.55
CA GLN A 192 -15.63 11.23 22.26
C GLN A 192 -15.93 9.76 21.95
N PHE A 193 -16.40 9.51 20.73
CA PHE A 193 -16.74 8.17 20.23
C PHE A 193 -15.86 7.82 19.04
N VAL A 194 -15.26 6.63 19.08
CA VAL A 194 -14.41 6.10 18.01
C VAL A 194 -14.84 4.67 17.70
N VAL A 195 -15.09 4.38 16.43
CA VAL A 195 -15.40 3.04 15.95
C VAL A 195 -14.09 2.34 15.59
N THR A 196 -13.88 1.14 16.11
CA THR A 196 -12.78 0.26 15.69
C THR A 196 -13.35 -1.06 15.20
N SER A 197 -12.80 -1.58 14.11
CA SER A 197 -13.13 -2.90 13.59
C SER A 197 -11.90 -3.81 13.55
N ASN A 198 -12.12 -5.07 13.21
CA ASN A 198 -11.07 -6.02 12.89
C ASN A 198 -10.35 -5.75 11.57
N ALA A 199 -10.65 -4.64 10.86
CA ALA A 199 -9.79 -4.20 9.79
C ALA A 199 -8.37 -4.10 10.35
N GLU A 200 -7.41 -4.78 9.73
CA GLU A 200 -6.01 -4.49 9.95
C GLU A 200 -5.87 -2.99 9.68
N SER A 201 -5.76 -2.21 10.76
CA SER A 201 -5.35 -0.82 10.70
C SER A 201 -4.20 -0.80 9.71
N PRO A 202 -4.18 0.06 8.68
CA PRO A 202 -2.99 0.18 7.88
C PRO A 202 -1.91 0.52 8.89
N HIS A 203 -1.04 -0.45 9.15
CA HIS A 203 0.27 -0.15 9.63
C HIS A 203 0.78 0.74 8.53
N VAL A 204 0.64 2.05 8.71
CA VAL A 204 1.57 3.01 8.15
C VAL A 204 2.87 2.63 8.85
N LEU A 205 3.48 1.56 8.34
CA LEU A 205 4.89 1.37 8.44
C LEU A 205 5.40 2.60 7.72
N LEU A 206 5.72 3.64 8.50
CA LEU A 206 6.91 4.40 8.23
C LEU A 206 8.05 3.38 8.23
N HIS A 207 8.16 2.61 7.14
CA HIS A 207 9.44 2.16 6.67
C HIS A 207 10.14 3.46 6.32
N SER A 208 10.86 4.01 7.29
CA SER A 208 12.13 4.62 6.94
C SER A 208 12.79 3.62 5.99
N PRO A 209 13.20 4.01 4.78
CA PRO A 209 14.10 3.17 4.03
C PRO A 209 15.34 3.07 4.91
N GLY A 210 15.43 1.99 5.69
CA GLY A 210 16.66 1.55 6.28
C GLY A 210 17.55 1.31 5.08
N ASN A 211 18.34 2.33 4.74
CA ASN A 211 19.31 2.25 3.68
C ASN A 211 20.35 1.26 4.18
N VAL A 212 20.12 -0.03 3.93
CA VAL A 212 21.16 -1.04 4.09
C VAL A 212 22.19 -0.69 3.03
N GLU A 213 23.24 0.01 3.46
CA GLU A 213 24.35 0.34 2.59
C GLU A 213 24.82 -0.93 1.88
N PRO A 214 25.04 -0.90 0.55
CA PRO A 214 25.47 -2.08 -0.20
C PRO A 214 26.70 -2.75 0.42
N GLY A 215 27.53 -1.98 1.13
CA GLY A 215 28.67 -2.48 1.90
C GLY A 215 28.31 -3.46 3.02
N VAL A 216 27.21 -3.25 3.75
CA VAL A 216 26.82 -4.13 4.85
C VAL A 216 26.37 -5.49 4.33
N VAL A 217 25.58 -5.51 3.24
CA VAL A 217 25.16 -6.75 2.59
C VAL A 217 26.37 -7.50 2.03
N ALA A 218 27.29 -6.80 1.37
CA ALA A 218 28.51 -7.40 0.83
C ALA A 218 29.40 -8.00 1.94
N VAL A 219 29.58 -7.31 3.07
CA VAL A 219 30.37 -7.81 4.20
C VAL A 219 29.75 -9.06 4.80
N VAL A 220 28.43 -9.07 5.01
CA VAL A 220 27.73 -10.25 5.56
C VAL A 220 27.88 -11.46 4.65
N LEU A 221 27.73 -11.28 3.33
CA LEU A 221 27.91 -12.35 2.35
C LEU A 221 29.34 -12.89 2.33
N VAL A 222 30.35 -12.01 2.38
CA VAL A 222 31.77 -12.41 2.41
C VAL A 222 32.10 -13.17 3.70
N VAL A 223 31.65 -12.68 4.85
CA VAL A 223 31.87 -13.36 6.14
C VAL A 223 31.21 -14.74 6.14
N SER A 224 29.98 -14.85 5.65
CA SER A 224 29.27 -16.13 5.52
C SER A 224 30.02 -17.12 4.61
N PHE A 225 30.55 -16.64 3.48
CA PHE A 225 31.33 -17.46 2.56
C PHE A 225 32.64 -17.96 3.18
N LEU A 226 33.35 -17.11 3.92
CA LEU A 226 34.58 -17.49 4.61
C LEU A 226 34.33 -18.56 5.67
N VAL A 227 33.29 -18.38 6.51
CA VAL A 227 32.93 -19.34 7.56
C VAL A 227 32.57 -20.69 6.94
N THR A 228 31.72 -20.72 5.92
CA THR A 228 31.30 -21.97 5.26
C THR A 228 32.49 -22.68 4.61
N SER A 229 33.38 -21.95 3.93
CA SER A 229 34.60 -22.50 3.34
C SER A 229 35.51 -23.14 4.39
N THR A 230 35.74 -22.48 5.53
CA THR A 230 36.57 -23.06 6.60
C THR A 230 35.96 -24.32 7.20
N CYS A 231 34.65 -24.37 7.40
CA CYS A 231 33.95 -25.57 7.89
C CYS A 231 34.11 -26.76 6.92
N ILE A 232 34.00 -26.52 5.61
CA ILE A 232 34.17 -27.56 4.59
C ILE A 232 35.61 -28.09 4.60
N LEU A 233 36.61 -27.21 4.71
CA LEU A 233 38.01 -27.65 4.78
C LEU A 233 38.26 -28.49 6.04
N LEU A 234 37.77 -28.07 7.20
CA LEU A 234 37.94 -28.81 8.46
C LEU A 234 37.29 -30.20 8.40
N THR A 235 36.07 -30.31 7.87
CA THR A 235 35.40 -31.61 7.70
C THR A 235 36.15 -32.51 6.73
N PHE A 236 36.71 -31.95 5.66
CA PHE A 236 37.52 -32.70 4.70
C PHE A 236 38.86 -33.18 5.29
N PHE A 237 39.55 -32.32 6.05
CA PHE A 237 40.81 -32.68 6.70
C PHE A 237 40.59 -33.73 7.79
N THR A 238 39.59 -33.55 8.65
CA THR A 238 39.23 -34.54 9.68
C THR A 238 38.81 -35.86 9.04
N GLY A 239 37.96 -35.82 8.00
CA GLY A 239 37.60 -37.00 7.21
C GLY A 239 38.81 -37.71 6.60
N ARG A 240 39.81 -36.96 6.08
CA ARG A 240 41.05 -37.54 5.55
C ARG A 240 41.94 -38.16 6.62
N VAL A 241 42.06 -37.53 7.79
CA VAL A 241 42.84 -38.07 8.91
C VAL A 241 42.18 -39.35 9.42
N VAL A 242 40.86 -39.34 9.61
CA VAL A 242 40.08 -40.53 10.01
C VAL A 242 40.19 -41.62 8.95
N TYR A 243 40.03 -41.28 7.67
CA TYR A 243 40.20 -42.23 6.56
C TYR A 243 41.60 -42.83 6.52
N ARG A 244 42.65 -42.02 6.68
CA ARG A 244 44.03 -42.52 6.76
C ARG A 244 44.25 -43.39 7.98
N GLY A 245 43.71 -43.02 9.14
CA GLY A 245 43.76 -43.81 10.36
C GLY A 245 43.07 -45.17 10.18
N LEU A 246 41.83 -45.18 9.73
CA LEU A 246 41.06 -46.40 9.46
C LEU A 246 41.76 -47.28 8.42
N ARG A 247 42.31 -46.70 7.34
CA ARG A 247 43.07 -47.44 6.33
C ARG A 247 44.41 -47.96 6.86
N PHE A 248 45.01 -47.30 7.85
CA PHE A 248 46.22 -47.77 8.53
C PHE A 248 45.92 -48.95 9.46
N PHE A 249 44.79 -48.91 10.18
CA PHE A 249 44.36 -50.00 11.07
C PHE A 249 43.74 -51.19 10.32
N TYR A 250 43.11 -50.98 9.16
CA TYR A 250 42.53 -52.03 8.31
C TYR A 250 43.08 -51.97 6.88
N PRO A 251 44.36 -52.36 6.66
CA PRO A 251 44.87 -52.56 5.31
C PRO A 251 44.18 -53.77 4.67
N ASN A 252 43.59 -53.56 3.48
CA ASN A 252 42.82 -54.53 2.68
C ASN A 252 43.16 -56.00 2.97
N ALA A 253 42.23 -56.72 3.63
CA ALA A 253 42.26 -58.16 3.66
C ALA A 253 42.05 -58.69 2.23
N LYS A 254 43.02 -59.48 1.73
CA LYS A 254 42.86 -60.21 0.47
C LYS A 254 41.66 -61.16 0.61
N LEU A 255 40.67 -61.02 -0.25
CA LEU A 255 39.48 -61.87 -0.29
C LEU A 255 39.91 -63.32 -0.57
N PRO A 256 39.60 -64.31 0.30
CA PRO A 256 39.98 -65.69 0.06
C PRO A 256 39.25 -66.27 -1.17
N GLU A 257 39.97 -66.96 -2.05
CA GLU A 257 39.53 -67.52 -3.35
C GLU A 257 38.35 -68.53 -3.29
N HIS A 258 37.83 -68.89 -2.12
CA HIS A 258 36.79 -69.93 -1.97
C HIS A 258 35.35 -69.46 -2.22
N PHE A 259 35.11 -68.15 -2.44
CA PHE A 259 33.76 -67.61 -2.71
C PHE A 259 33.43 -67.46 -4.21
N LYS A 260 34.28 -67.93 -5.13
CA LYS A 260 34.07 -67.77 -6.58
C LYS A 260 33.30 -68.89 -7.29
N GLN A 261 32.77 -69.88 -6.59
CA GLN A 261 32.03 -70.94 -7.25
C GLN A 261 30.72 -71.27 -6.55
N VAL A 262 29.70 -71.43 -7.41
CA VAL A 262 28.36 -72.00 -7.21
C VAL A 262 27.22 -70.97 -7.22
N SER A 263 26.72 -70.70 -8.43
CA SER A 263 25.34 -71.05 -8.79
C SER A 263 25.21 -71.04 -10.32
N PRO A 264 24.62 -72.08 -10.95
CA PRO A 264 23.25 -71.87 -11.40
C PRO A 264 22.33 -73.10 -11.26
N GLY A 265 21.15 -72.84 -10.70
CA GLY A 265 19.91 -73.60 -10.84
C GLY A 265 18.83 -72.69 -10.25
N GLY A 266 17.67 -72.43 -10.84
CA GLY A 266 16.90 -73.06 -11.91
C GLY A 266 15.44 -72.70 -11.61
N CYS A 267 14.65 -72.49 -12.67
CA CYS A 267 13.31 -71.86 -12.76
C CYS A 267 13.32 -70.34 -12.94
#